data_AF-A0A258KEZ4-F1
#
_entry.id   AF-A0A258KEZ4-F1
#
_cell.length_a   1.000
_cell.length_b   1.000
_cell.length_c   1.000
_cell.angle_alpha   90.00
_cell.angle_beta   90.00
_cell.angle_gamma   90.00
#
_symmetry.space_group_name_H-M   'P 1'
#
loop_
_entity.id
_entity.type
_entity.pdbx_description
1 polymer ?
#
loop_
_entity_poly.entity_id
_entity_poly.type
_entity_poly.pdbx_seq_one_letter_code
_entity_poly.pdbx_strand_id
1 'polypeptide(L)'
;DTTGGLRGYCRFDPEEVAQISEGFARPGAKTLLGGGVFIMTLDQGADMDRYQGVTPIEGETLALCAEQYFKQSEQTPTRVRLAVGQADTGEGLKWRAGGILIQSIAGDETRGETLEAWNHAQAFFETTGEDELIDPSLGTPTLLWRLFNEDGVRLIEDKPLRSFCRCSDDRIAVVIQSFTEAEKAEMIEPDGKIHVTCEYCSRVYAVEPDAVA
;
A
#
# COMPACT_ATOMS: atom_id res chain seq x y z
N ASP A 1 -0.81 4.41 8.54
CA ASP A 1 -0.95 5.70 9.25
C ASP A 1 0.44 6.24 9.57
N THR A 2 0.53 7.41 10.20
CA THR A 2 1.81 8.07 10.49
C THR A 2 2.68 7.32 11.50
N THR A 3 2.18 6.24 12.12
CA THR A 3 2.95 5.40 13.06
C THR A 3 3.60 4.18 12.40
N GLY A 4 3.39 3.97 11.10
CA GLY A 4 3.86 2.78 10.38
C GLY A 4 2.84 1.63 10.37
N GLY A 5 1.62 1.83 10.90
CA GLY A 5 0.55 0.85 10.80
C GLY A 5 -0.04 0.79 9.39
N LEU A 6 -0.05 -0.39 8.77
CA LEU A 6 -0.55 -0.63 7.42
C LEU A 6 -1.69 -1.65 7.44
N ARG A 7 -2.69 -1.44 6.58
CA ARG A 7 -3.72 -2.43 6.25
C ARG A 7 -4.18 -2.21 4.82
N GLY A 8 -4.59 -3.29 4.19
CA GLY A 8 -5.13 -3.28 2.85
C GLY A 8 -5.81 -4.61 2.58
N TYR A 9 -6.72 -4.60 1.62
CA TYR A 9 -7.36 -5.79 1.11
C TYR A 9 -7.57 -5.61 -0.39
N CYS A 10 -7.73 -6.72 -1.09
CA CYS A 10 -8.15 -6.73 -2.48
C CYS A 10 -9.43 -7.55 -2.60
N ARG A 11 -10.29 -7.13 -3.53
CA ARG A 11 -11.42 -7.93 -3.99
C ARG A 11 -11.11 -8.36 -5.41
N PHE A 12 -11.30 -9.63 -5.69
CA PHE A 12 -11.01 -10.22 -6.98
C PHE A 12 -11.88 -11.46 -7.17
N ASP A 13 -12.08 -11.84 -8.43
CA ASP A 13 -12.66 -13.13 -8.80
C ASP A 13 -11.52 -14.18 -8.91
N PRO A 14 -11.52 -15.25 -8.07
CA PRO A 14 -10.46 -16.26 -8.11
C PRO A 14 -10.38 -17.02 -9.43
N GLU A 15 -11.50 -17.24 -10.11
CA GLU A 15 -11.55 -17.98 -11.38
C GLU A 15 -10.98 -17.13 -12.50
N GLU A 16 -11.36 -15.84 -12.57
CA GLU A 16 -10.80 -14.92 -13.57
C GLU A 16 -9.29 -14.73 -13.38
N VAL A 17 -8.84 -14.55 -12.12
CA VAL A 17 -7.40 -14.41 -11.83
C VAL A 17 -6.63 -15.68 -12.18
N ALA A 18 -7.17 -16.86 -11.88
CA ALA A 18 -6.55 -18.13 -12.23
C ALA A 18 -6.41 -18.27 -13.76
N GLN A 19 -7.48 -17.99 -14.51
CA GLN A 19 -7.50 -18.06 -15.96
C GLN A 19 -6.47 -17.11 -16.61
N ILE A 20 -6.38 -15.88 -16.12
CA ILE A 20 -5.41 -14.88 -16.62
C ILE A 20 -3.97 -15.32 -16.31
N SER A 21 -3.75 -15.98 -15.19
CA SER A 21 -2.41 -16.39 -14.72
C SER A 21 -1.87 -17.65 -15.42
N GLU A 22 -2.67 -18.39 -16.18
CA GLU A 22 -2.21 -19.56 -16.95
C GLU A 22 -1.21 -19.19 -18.05
N GLY A 23 -1.34 -18.00 -18.65
CA GLY A 23 -0.49 -17.54 -19.75
C GLY A 23 0.76 -16.77 -19.31
N PHE A 24 0.69 -16.04 -18.20
CA PHE A 24 1.78 -15.20 -17.69
C PHE A 24 1.91 -15.37 -16.18
N ALA A 25 3.11 -15.70 -15.69
CA ALA A 25 3.36 -15.93 -14.27
C ALA A 25 3.16 -14.69 -13.38
N ARG A 26 3.14 -13.48 -13.98
CA ARG A 26 2.91 -12.19 -13.30
C ARG A 26 2.14 -11.25 -14.23
N PRO A 27 0.81 -11.34 -14.30
CA PRO A 27 0.01 -10.39 -15.06
C PRO A 27 0.17 -8.98 -14.46
N GLY A 28 0.28 -7.97 -15.32
CA GLY A 28 0.44 -6.58 -14.92
C GLY A 28 -0.83 -5.98 -14.31
N ALA A 29 -0.70 -4.81 -13.69
CA ALA A 29 -1.82 -4.06 -13.11
C ALA A 29 -2.93 -3.81 -14.14
N LYS A 30 -2.58 -3.51 -15.39
CA LYS A 30 -3.57 -3.31 -16.46
C LYS A 30 -4.40 -4.56 -16.74
N THR A 31 -3.78 -5.74 -16.74
CA THR A 31 -4.47 -7.01 -16.98
C THR A 31 -5.35 -7.39 -15.79
N LEU A 32 -4.86 -7.19 -14.57
CA LEU A 32 -5.59 -7.56 -13.34
C LEU A 32 -6.68 -6.57 -12.95
N LEU A 33 -6.45 -5.27 -13.15
CA LEU A 33 -7.37 -4.21 -12.71
C LEU A 33 -8.27 -3.71 -13.83
N GLY A 34 -7.92 -3.97 -15.10
CA GLY A 34 -8.63 -3.46 -16.25
C GLY A 34 -8.60 -1.93 -16.33
N GLY A 35 -9.69 -1.35 -16.84
CA GLY A 35 -9.91 0.10 -16.78
C GLY A 35 -10.44 0.51 -15.42
N GLY A 36 -9.92 1.61 -14.87
CA GLY A 36 -10.37 2.11 -13.57
C GLY A 36 -9.67 3.39 -13.18
N VAL A 37 -9.83 3.78 -11.92
CA VAL A 37 -9.21 4.97 -11.35
C VAL A 37 -8.36 4.61 -10.14
N PHE A 38 -7.19 5.24 -10.05
CA PHE A 38 -6.35 5.27 -8.88
C PHE A 38 -6.76 6.48 -8.03
N ILE A 39 -7.16 6.23 -6.79
CA ILE A 39 -7.62 7.26 -5.86
C ILE A 39 -6.68 7.26 -4.66
N MET A 40 -6.05 8.41 -4.39
CA MET A 40 -5.32 8.62 -3.14
C MET A 40 -6.04 9.68 -2.30
N THR A 41 -6.43 9.29 -1.09
CA THR A 41 -7.08 10.15 -0.10
C THR A 41 -6.14 10.38 1.08
N LEU A 42 -5.82 11.64 1.34
CA LEU A 42 -5.04 12.12 2.47
C LEU A 42 -5.98 12.64 3.55
N ASP A 43 -6.04 11.93 4.68
CA ASP A 43 -6.76 12.32 5.89
C ASP A 43 -5.74 12.85 6.91
N GLN A 44 -5.75 14.17 7.14
CA GLN A 44 -4.80 14.87 8.01
C GLN A 44 -5.32 15.06 9.44
N GLY A 45 -6.47 14.46 9.79
CA GLY A 45 -7.10 14.59 11.10
C GLY A 45 -8.34 15.48 11.09
N ALA A 46 -8.96 15.64 12.27
CA ALA A 46 -10.28 16.25 12.40
C ALA A 46 -10.34 17.75 12.02
N ASP A 47 -9.20 18.44 12.09
CA ASP A 47 -9.11 19.88 11.83
C ASP A 47 -8.87 20.21 10.35
N MET A 48 -8.72 19.18 9.49
CA MET A 48 -8.38 19.34 8.08
C MET A 48 -9.34 18.53 7.22
N ASP A 49 -9.83 19.14 6.15
CA ASP A 49 -10.61 18.42 5.16
C ASP A 49 -9.77 17.35 4.47
N ARG A 50 -10.42 16.24 4.13
CA ARG A 50 -9.79 15.17 3.35
C ARG A 50 -9.45 15.70 1.97
N TYR A 51 -8.19 15.54 1.59
CA TYR A 51 -7.74 15.81 0.23
C TYR A 51 -7.77 14.51 -0.58
N GLN A 52 -8.33 14.55 -1.78
CA GLN A 52 -8.42 13.38 -2.64
C GLN A 52 -8.00 13.72 -4.07
N GLY A 53 -6.97 13.02 -4.56
CA GLY A 53 -6.60 13.05 -5.97
C GLY A 53 -7.07 11.78 -6.67
N VAL A 54 -7.50 11.92 -7.92
CA VAL A 54 -8.02 10.83 -8.75
C VAL A 54 -7.34 10.90 -10.11
N THR A 55 -6.71 9.79 -10.51
CA THR A 55 -6.11 9.63 -11.83
C THR A 55 -6.59 8.33 -12.46
N PRO A 56 -6.60 8.18 -13.79
CA PRO A 56 -6.82 6.88 -14.41
C PRO A 56 -5.74 5.87 -13.99
N ILE A 57 -6.09 4.59 -13.91
CA ILE A 57 -5.11 3.51 -13.82
C ILE A 57 -4.41 3.44 -15.17
N GLU A 58 -3.13 3.79 -15.19
CA GLU A 58 -2.29 3.78 -16.39
C GLU A 58 -0.97 3.04 -16.13
N GLY A 59 -0.51 2.34 -17.16
CA GLY A 59 0.71 1.53 -17.10
C GLY A 59 0.47 0.11 -16.61
N GLU A 60 1.57 -0.65 -16.52
CA GLU A 60 1.54 -2.08 -16.23
C GLU A 60 1.76 -2.40 -14.74
N THR A 61 1.97 -1.39 -13.90
CA THR A 61 2.26 -1.58 -12.46
C THR A 61 1.59 -0.53 -11.58
N LEU A 62 1.34 -0.89 -10.32
CA LEU A 62 0.86 0.06 -9.30
C LEU A 62 1.86 1.20 -9.05
N ALA A 63 3.15 0.93 -9.23
CA ALA A 63 4.20 1.95 -9.10
C ALA A 63 4.04 3.04 -10.17
N LEU A 64 3.80 2.66 -11.43
CA LEU A 64 3.53 3.61 -12.51
C LEU A 64 2.24 4.41 -12.27
N CYS A 65 1.18 3.78 -11.75
CA CYS A 65 -0.03 4.49 -11.36
C CYS A 65 0.25 5.57 -10.29
N ALA A 66 1.07 5.23 -9.27
CA ALA A 66 1.47 6.19 -8.24
C ALA A 66 2.35 7.32 -8.82
N GLU A 67 3.26 7.03 -9.73
CA GLU A 67 4.05 8.07 -10.42
C GLU A 67 3.18 9.02 -11.24
N GLN A 68 2.19 8.51 -11.97
CA GLN A 68 1.24 9.35 -12.71
C GLN A 68 0.42 10.23 -11.77
N TYR A 69 0.00 9.70 -10.62
CA TYR A 69 -0.64 10.51 -9.58
C TYR A 69 0.25 11.70 -9.17
N PHE A 70 1.51 11.45 -8.79
CA PHE A 70 2.39 12.53 -8.34
C PHE A 70 2.68 13.54 -9.44
N LYS A 71 2.76 13.09 -10.70
CA LYS A 71 2.94 13.97 -11.85
C LYS A 71 1.72 14.86 -12.11
N GLN A 72 0.50 14.31 -12.03
CA GLN A 72 -0.73 15.02 -12.41
C GLN A 72 -1.35 15.82 -11.26
N SER A 73 -1.39 15.25 -10.05
CA SER A 73 -2.05 15.85 -8.89
C SER A 73 -1.11 16.72 -8.05
N GLU A 74 0.10 16.23 -7.77
CA GLU A 74 1.06 16.92 -6.88
C GLU A 74 2.09 17.75 -7.65
N GLN A 75 2.14 17.62 -8.99
CA GLN A 75 3.11 18.27 -9.87
C GLN A 75 4.57 18.14 -9.41
N THR A 76 4.87 17.05 -8.69
CA THR A 76 6.18 16.83 -8.08
C THR A 76 6.84 15.63 -8.75
N PRO A 77 7.99 15.80 -9.45
CA PRO A 77 8.72 14.69 -10.05
C PRO A 77 8.99 13.61 -8.99
N THR A 78 8.43 12.43 -9.21
CA THR A 78 8.49 11.29 -8.29
C THR A 78 8.75 10.02 -9.10
N ARG A 79 9.56 9.13 -8.53
CA ARG A 79 9.77 7.77 -9.03
C ARG A 79 9.51 6.77 -7.92
N VAL A 80 8.89 5.66 -8.28
CA VAL A 80 8.47 4.61 -7.35
C VAL A 80 8.87 3.26 -7.94
N ARG A 81 9.53 2.42 -7.15
CA ARG A 81 9.80 1.03 -7.52
C ARG A 81 9.29 0.15 -6.39
N LEU A 82 8.57 -0.89 -6.76
CA LEU A 82 7.98 -1.87 -5.86
C LEU A 82 8.39 -3.25 -6.33
N ALA A 83 8.71 -4.14 -5.40
CA ALA A 83 9.03 -5.52 -5.69
C ALA A 83 8.29 -6.43 -4.73
N VAL A 84 7.79 -7.55 -5.24
CA VAL A 84 7.19 -8.64 -4.45
C VAL A 84 7.71 -9.95 -4.99
N GLY A 85 8.24 -10.78 -4.11
CA GLY A 85 8.82 -12.07 -4.51
C GLY A 85 9.13 -12.96 -3.32
N GLN A 86 9.55 -14.19 -3.61
CA GLN A 86 10.05 -15.10 -2.60
C GLN A 86 11.57 -14.95 -2.50
N ALA A 87 12.07 -14.84 -1.27
CA ALA A 87 13.51 -14.88 -0.99
C ALA A 87 13.79 -15.86 0.14
N ASP A 88 14.96 -16.49 0.10
CA ASP A 88 15.40 -17.36 1.19
C ASP A 88 15.92 -16.53 2.35
N THR A 89 15.27 -16.66 3.50
CA THR A 89 15.59 -15.93 4.72
C THR A 89 16.50 -16.73 5.67
N GLY A 90 17.01 -17.89 5.22
CA GLY A 90 17.67 -18.88 6.07
C GLY A 90 16.70 -19.85 6.75
N GLU A 91 15.40 -19.58 6.65
CA GLU A 91 14.29 -20.43 7.11
C GLU A 91 13.46 -20.97 5.93
N GLY A 92 14.02 -20.92 4.71
CA GLY A 92 13.35 -21.25 3.46
C GLY A 92 12.76 -20.04 2.74
N LEU A 93 12.15 -20.32 1.58
CA LEU A 93 11.52 -19.32 0.73
C LEU A 93 10.32 -18.67 1.42
N LYS A 94 10.40 -17.37 1.66
CA LYS A 94 9.30 -16.57 2.21
C LYS A 94 8.96 -15.42 1.27
N TRP A 95 7.67 -15.09 1.19
CA TRP A 95 7.23 -13.88 0.50
C TRP A 95 7.76 -12.64 1.21
N ARG A 96 8.31 -11.74 0.41
CA ARG A 96 8.79 -10.42 0.82
C ARG A 96 8.30 -9.39 -0.16
N ALA A 97 8.14 -8.18 0.34
CA ALA A 97 7.84 -7.01 -0.45
C ALA A 97 8.79 -5.89 -0.04
N GLY A 98 9.20 -5.08 -1.01
CA GLY A 98 10.06 -3.93 -0.80
C GLY A 98 9.71 -2.82 -1.78
N GLY A 99 10.20 -1.62 -1.48
CA GLY A 99 10.01 -0.49 -2.36
C GLY A 99 10.94 0.65 -2.04
N ILE A 100 11.19 1.47 -3.06
CA ILE A 100 11.97 2.70 -2.97
C ILE A 100 11.22 3.81 -3.71
N LEU A 101 11.26 5.01 -3.14
CA LEU A 101 10.68 6.21 -3.72
C LEU A 101 11.72 7.32 -3.67
N ILE A 102 11.89 8.03 -4.78
CA ILE A 102 12.59 9.32 -4.81
C ILE A 102 11.63 10.41 -5.27
N GLN A 103 11.78 11.59 -4.70
CA GLN A 103 10.94 12.74 -5.01
C GLN A 103 11.79 14.00 -5.08
N SER A 104 11.58 14.80 -6.12
CA SER A 104 12.28 16.07 -6.30
C SER A 104 11.80 17.09 -5.27
N ILE A 105 12.76 17.81 -4.69
CA ILE A 105 12.48 18.94 -3.81
C ILE A 105 12.62 20.22 -4.63
N ALA A 106 11.67 21.14 -4.49
CA ALA A 106 11.74 22.43 -5.14
C ALA A 106 12.98 23.23 -4.69
N GLY A 107 13.60 23.89 -5.67
CA GLY A 107 14.63 24.88 -5.41
C GLY A 107 14.10 26.05 -4.59
N ASP A 108 14.98 26.67 -3.83
CA ASP A 108 14.75 27.95 -3.15
C ASP A 108 16.05 28.76 -3.12
N GLU A 109 16.04 29.93 -2.49
CA GLU A 109 17.24 30.79 -2.38
C GLU A 109 18.45 30.09 -1.76
N THR A 110 18.22 29.08 -0.91
CA THR A 110 19.29 28.31 -0.26
C THR A 110 19.73 27.10 -1.09
N ARG A 111 18.80 26.41 -1.76
CA ARG A 111 19.06 25.17 -2.53
C ARG A 111 19.50 25.42 -3.97
N GLY A 112 19.14 26.56 -4.57
CA GLY A 112 19.37 26.81 -6.00
C GLY A 112 18.51 25.90 -6.90
N GLU A 113 18.97 25.70 -8.15
CA GLU A 113 18.29 24.84 -9.11
C GLU A 113 18.46 23.36 -8.78
N THR A 114 17.36 22.60 -8.78
CA THR A 114 17.36 21.18 -8.35
C THR A 114 17.22 20.18 -9.49
N LEU A 115 17.18 20.65 -10.75
CA LEU A 115 16.97 19.78 -11.92
C LEU A 115 18.13 18.79 -12.14
N GLU A 116 19.38 19.25 -12.05
CA GLU A 116 20.55 18.38 -12.20
C GLU A 116 20.62 17.34 -11.07
N ALA A 117 20.40 17.77 -9.83
CA ALA A 117 20.35 16.85 -8.68
C ALA A 117 19.25 15.79 -8.84
N TRP A 118 18.09 16.18 -9.38
CA TRP A 118 17.01 15.25 -9.69
C TRP A 118 17.41 14.25 -10.79
N ASN A 119 17.97 14.72 -11.91
CA ASN A 119 18.39 13.85 -13.01
C ASN A 119 19.46 12.84 -12.54
N HIS A 120 20.39 13.29 -11.70
CA HIS A 120 21.43 12.45 -11.12
C HIS A 120 20.85 11.37 -10.19
N ALA A 121 20.00 11.77 -9.23
CA ALA A 121 19.34 10.84 -8.32
C ALA A 121 18.46 9.83 -9.05
N GLN A 122 17.79 10.26 -10.13
CA GLN A 122 17.02 9.39 -11.00
C GLN A 122 17.88 8.33 -11.70
N ALA A 123 19.03 8.71 -12.25
CA ALA A 123 19.92 7.77 -12.92
C ALA A 123 20.37 6.64 -11.98
N PHE A 124 20.68 6.95 -10.72
CA PHE A 124 21.02 5.92 -9.72
C PHE A 124 19.80 5.08 -9.32
N PHE A 125 18.66 5.72 -9.06
CA PHE A 125 17.42 5.02 -8.75
C PHE A 125 17.06 3.97 -9.81
N GLU A 126 17.27 4.29 -11.09
CA GLU A 126 16.95 3.39 -12.19
C GLU A 126 17.74 2.07 -12.15
N THR A 127 18.91 2.05 -11.50
CA THR A 127 19.75 0.86 -11.36
C THR A 127 19.27 -0.12 -10.29
N THR A 128 18.31 0.26 -9.43
CA THR A 128 17.87 -0.56 -8.28
C THR A 128 17.12 -1.84 -8.72
N GLY A 129 17.67 -3.03 -8.49
CA GLY A 129 17.03 -4.29 -8.85
C GLY A 129 15.78 -4.62 -8.01
N GLU A 130 14.83 -5.39 -8.57
CA GLU A 130 13.71 -5.94 -7.79
C GLU A 130 14.21 -6.93 -6.72
N ASP A 131 15.26 -7.69 -7.04
CA ASP A 131 15.94 -8.62 -6.17
C ASP A 131 16.58 -7.91 -4.97
N GLU A 132 17.22 -6.76 -5.19
CA GLU A 132 17.77 -5.92 -4.12
C GLU A 132 16.70 -5.45 -3.13
N LEU A 133 15.50 -5.12 -3.62
CA LEU A 133 14.39 -4.64 -2.78
C LEU A 133 13.79 -5.74 -1.90
N ILE A 134 13.96 -7.02 -2.27
CA ILE A 134 13.45 -8.16 -1.50
C ILE A 134 14.54 -8.96 -0.79
N ASP A 135 15.83 -8.65 -1.01
CA ASP A 135 16.97 -9.34 -0.42
C ASP A 135 16.98 -9.16 1.12
N PRO A 136 16.88 -10.25 1.90
CA PRO A 136 16.91 -10.18 3.36
C PRO A 136 18.28 -9.79 3.94
N SER A 137 19.35 -9.90 3.16
CA SER A 137 20.71 -9.53 3.56
C SER A 137 21.06 -8.07 3.25
N LEU A 138 20.23 -7.37 2.46
CA LEU A 138 20.44 -5.98 2.08
C LEU A 138 19.50 -5.05 2.86
N GLY A 139 20.06 -4.38 3.88
CA GLY A 139 19.31 -3.38 4.66
C GLY A 139 19.14 -2.04 3.93
N THR A 140 18.08 -1.29 4.28
CA THR A 140 17.80 0.04 3.71
C THR A 140 18.98 1.01 3.77
N PRO A 141 19.71 1.16 4.90
CA PRO A 141 20.89 2.03 4.95
C PRO A 141 21.97 1.63 3.94
N THR A 142 22.18 0.32 3.74
CA THR A 142 23.19 -0.20 2.82
C THR A 142 22.79 0.04 1.36
N LEU A 143 21.52 -0.18 1.00
CA LEU A 143 21.02 0.12 -0.34
C LEU A 143 21.14 1.62 -0.65
N LEU A 144 20.68 2.48 0.25
CA LEU A 144 20.77 3.94 0.05
C LEU A 144 22.22 4.42 -0.04
N TRP A 145 23.11 3.87 0.78
CA TRP A 145 24.54 4.17 0.68
C TRP A 145 25.12 3.72 -0.66
N ARG A 146 24.82 2.49 -1.13
CA ARG A 146 25.29 2.01 -2.45
C ARG A 146 24.87 2.95 -3.59
N LEU A 147 23.63 3.44 -3.56
CA LEU A 147 23.09 4.30 -4.59
C LEU A 147 23.63 5.73 -4.54
N PHE A 148 23.81 6.30 -3.34
CA PHE A 148 23.96 7.76 -3.18
C PHE A 148 25.17 8.16 -2.31
N ASN A 149 26.15 7.28 -2.09
CA ASN A 149 27.31 7.59 -1.22
C ASN A 149 28.16 8.77 -1.69
N GLU A 150 28.21 9.05 -2.99
CA GLU A 150 29.03 10.14 -3.55
C GLU A 150 28.45 11.53 -3.25
N ASP A 151 27.13 11.66 -3.19
CA ASP A 151 26.43 12.93 -2.92
C ASP A 151 26.23 13.22 -1.43
N GLY A 152 26.46 12.22 -0.58
CA GLY A 152 26.21 12.28 0.85
C GLY A 152 24.75 11.96 1.21
N VAL A 153 24.55 10.87 1.93
CA VAL A 153 23.21 10.43 2.39
C VAL A 153 23.01 10.82 3.84
N ARG A 154 21.93 11.57 4.12
CA ARG A 154 21.43 11.74 5.48
C ARG A 154 20.31 10.73 5.73
N LEU A 155 20.57 9.79 6.63
CA LEU A 155 19.56 8.86 7.11
C LEU A 155 18.72 9.50 8.20
N ILE A 156 17.42 9.20 8.17
CA ILE A 156 16.45 9.52 9.22
C ILE A 156 16.18 8.22 9.99
N GLU A 157 15.69 8.37 11.23
CA GLU A 157 15.26 7.23 12.05
C GLU A 157 14.25 6.35 11.29
N ASP A 158 14.47 5.04 11.39
CA ASP A 158 13.62 4.05 10.78
C ASP A 158 12.28 3.98 11.50
N LYS A 159 11.21 3.87 10.72
CA LYS A 159 9.86 3.65 11.24
C LYS A 159 9.43 2.24 10.90
N PRO A 160 9.27 1.33 11.88
CA PRO A 160 8.89 -0.04 11.60
C PRO A 160 7.49 -0.09 11.01
N LEU A 161 7.35 -0.80 9.89
CA LEU A 161 6.07 -1.09 9.27
C LEU A 161 5.44 -2.31 9.95
N ARG A 162 4.15 -2.22 10.28
CA ARG A 162 3.41 -3.32 10.91
C ARG A 162 2.03 -3.47 10.30
N SER A 163 1.58 -4.72 10.17
CA SER A 163 0.17 -4.99 9.91
C SER A 163 -0.66 -4.44 11.07
N PHE A 164 -1.72 -3.69 10.77
CA PHE A 164 -2.53 -3.02 11.78
C PHE A 164 -3.97 -2.84 11.33
N CYS A 165 -4.90 -3.44 12.07
CA CYS A 165 -6.33 -3.17 11.91
C CYS A 165 -6.90 -2.44 13.13
N ARG A 166 -7.86 -1.55 12.88
CA ARG A 166 -8.60 -0.81 13.91
C ARG A 166 -9.90 -1.50 14.33
N CYS A 167 -10.23 -2.66 13.77
CA CYS A 167 -11.43 -3.41 14.15
C CYS A 167 -11.33 -3.85 15.62
N SER A 168 -12.47 -3.81 16.31
CA SER A 168 -12.63 -4.27 17.68
C SER A 168 -14.07 -4.74 17.86
N ASP A 169 -14.31 -5.54 18.88
CA ASP A 169 -15.64 -6.01 19.23
C ASP A 169 -16.62 -4.82 19.40
N ASP A 170 -16.21 -3.74 20.10
CA ASP A 170 -17.00 -2.51 20.24
C ASP A 170 -17.37 -1.84 18.90
N ARG A 171 -16.42 -1.78 17.95
CA ARG A 171 -16.69 -1.15 16.65
C ARG A 171 -17.64 -2.00 15.82
N ILE A 172 -17.51 -3.32 15.89
CA ILE A 172 -18.42 -4.23 15.19
C ILE A 172 -19.82 -4.14 15.79
N ALA A 173 -19.93 -4.06 17.12
CA ALA A 173 -21.21 -3.84 17.80
C ALA A 173 -21.91 -2.56 17.32
N VAL A 174 -21.19 -1.43 17.23
CA VAL A 174 -21.74 -0.16 16.71
C VAL A 174 -22.21 -0.29 15.26
N VAL A 175 -21.49 -1.06 14.42
CA VAL A 175 -21.91 -1.31 13.04
C VAL A 175 -23.21 -2.13 13.02
N ILE A 176 -23.30 -3.19 13.82
CA ILE A 176 -24.52 -4.03 13.90
C ILE A 176 -25.72 -3.24 14.43
N GLN A 177 -25.50 -2.34 15.40
CA GLN A 177 -26.54 -1.46 15.93
C GLN A 177 -27.13 -0.49 14.90
N SER A 178 -26.44 -0.24 13.78
CA SER A 178 -26.95 0.63 12.71
C SER A 178 -28.04 -0.03 11.84
N PHE A 179 -28.20 -1.35 11.92
CA PHE A 179 -29.24 -2.10 11.22
C PHE A 179 -30.54 -2.14 12.03
N THR A 180 -31.65 -2.32 11.33
CA THR A 180 -32.97 -2.54 11.93
C THR A 180 -33.08 -3.93 12.56
N GLU A 181 -34.00 -4.10 13.53
CA GLU A 181 -34.24 -5.40 14.16
C GLU A 181 -34.60 -6.52 13.17
N ALA A 182 -35.32 -6.19 12.09
CA ALA A 182 -35.63 -7.15 11.03
C ALA A 182 -34.36 -7.60 10.28
N GLU A 183 -33.48 -6.66 9.91
CA GLU A 183 -32.20 -6.97 9.27
C GLU A 183 -31.28 -7.76 10.20
N LYS A 184 -31.21 -7.40 11.49
CA LYS A 184 -30.44 -8.15 12.49
C LYS A 184 -30.94 -9.60 12.60
N ALA A 185 -32.25 -9.82 12.59
CA ALA A 185 -32.83 -11.16 12.64
C ALA A 185 -32.46 -12.01 11.41
N GLU A 186 -32.34 -11.40 10.23
CA GLU A 186 -31.89 -12.07 9.01
C GLU A 186 -30.37 -12.38 9.02
N MET A 187 -29.58 -11.66 9.81
CA MET A 187 -28.14 -11.89 9.97
C MET A 187 -27.79 -13.03 10.93
N ILE A 188 -28.77 -13.55 11.69
CA ILE A 188 -28.54 -14.63 12.65
C ILE A 188 -28.30 -15.94 11.89
N GLU A 189 -27.12 -16.51 12.08
CA GLU A 189 -26.74 -17.79 11.51
C GLU A 189 -27.30 -18.99 12.32
N PRO A 190 -27.24 -20.23 11.80
CA PRO A 190 -27.80 -21.41 12.48
C PRO A 190 -27.28 -21.69 13.89
N ASP A 191 -26.14 -21.10 14.28
CA ASP A 191 -25.58 -21.20 15.63
C ASP A 191 -26.10 -20.12 16.60
N GLY A 192 -27.02 -19.27 16.13
CA GLY A 192 -27.66 -18.21 16.92
C GLY A 192 -26.86 -16.91 16.99
N LYS A 193 -25.75 -16.78 16.24
CA LYS A 193 -24.87 -15.61 16.30
C LYS A 193 -24.89 -14.82 15.01
N ILE A 194 -24.43 -13.58 15.09
CA ILE A 194 -24.13 -12.75 13.91
C ILE A 194 -22.62 -12.82 13.68
N HIS A 195 -22.19 -13.34 12.53
CA HIS A 195 -20.78 -13.39 12.14
C HIS A 195 -20.40 -12.20 11.25
N VAL A 196 -19.40 -11.43 11.67
CA VAL A 196 -18.86 -10.33 10.89
C VAL A 196 -17.40 -10.58 10.59
N THR A 197 -17.07 -10.66 9.30
CA THR A 197 -15.67 -10.77 8.86
C THR A 197 -15.12 -9.39 8.55
N CYS A 198 -14.03 -9.00 9.21
CA CYS A 198 -13.36 -7.74 8.91
C CYS A 198 -12.56 -7.85 7.60
N GLU A 199 -13.00 -7.16 6.55
CA GLU A 199 -12.34 -7.17 5.22
C GLU A 199 -10.84 -6.83 5.24
N TYR A 200 -10.38 -6.02 6.20
CA TYR A 200 -8.97 -5.58 6.27
C TYR A 200 -8.01 -6.58 6.91
N CYS A 201 -8.49 -7.43 7.82
CA CYS A 201 -7.62 -8.33 8.59
C CYS A 201 -8.14 -9.76 8.65
N SER A 202 -9.27 -10.02 8.01
CA SER A 202 -9.96 -11.31 7.94
C SER A 202 -10.32 -11.93 9.30
N ARG A 203 -10.23 -11.17 10.41
CA ARG A 203 -10.74 -11.60 11.71
C ARG A 203 -12.26 -11.73 11.62
N VAL A 204 -12.76 -12.89 12.06
CA VAL A 204 -14.18 -13.17 12.23
C VAL A 204 -14.59 -12.80 13.65
N TYR A 205 -15.65 -12.02 13.78
CA TYR A 205 -16.30 -11.64 15.04
C TYR A 205 -17.60 -12.40 15.15
N ALA A 206 -17.81 -13.10 16.26
CA ALA A 206 -19.08 -13.74 16.58
C ALA A 206 -19.78 -12.90 17.65
N VAL A 207 -20.92 -12.30 17.29
CA VAL A 207 -21.64 -11.36 18.14
C VAL A 207 -22.96 -11.98 18.58
N GLU A 208 -23.23 -11.93 19.88
CA GLU A 208 -24.50 -12.35 20.45
C GLU A 208 -25.56 -11.29 20.12
N PRO A 209 -26.71 -11.63 19.51
CA PRO A 209 -27.75 -10.67 19.13
C PRO A 209 -28.21 -9.78 20.29
N ASP A 210 -28.36 -10.36 21.48
CA ASP A 210 -28.77 -9.64 22.71
C ASP A 210 -27.76 -8.57 23.16
N ALA A 211 -26.48 -8.71 22.79
CA ALA A 211 -25.44 -7.75 23.15
C ALA A 211 -25.46 -6.48 22.26
N VAL A 212 -26.20 -6.52 21.16
CA VAL A 212 -26.29 -5.46 20.13
C VAL A 212 -27.73 -5.07 19.78
N ALA A 213 -28.68 -5.49 20.62
CA ALA A 213 -30.08 -5.09 20.57
C ALA A 213 -30.22 -3.58 20.82
#